data_AF-A0A4V6T425-F1
#
_entry.id   AF-A0A4V6T425-F1
#
_cell.length_a   1.000
_cell.length_b   1.000
_cell.length_c   1.000
_cell.angle_alpha   90.00
_cell.angle_beta   90.00
_cell.angle_gamma   90.00
#
_symmetry.space_group_name_H-M   'P 1'
#
loop_
_entity.id
_entity.type
_entity.pdbx_description
1 polymer ?
#
loop_
_entity_poly.entity_id
_entity_poly.type
_entity_poly.pdbx_seq_one_letter_code
_entity_poly.pdbx_strand_id
1 'polypeptide(L)'
;MTAEEMNDYHGKLLFRALLIVFLLGAEAAEGARVFTIINYCKTTIWPGITPGNSFNGGGFPLKPGESVVFTAPVGWSGRIWGRTGCDFDRDGNGSCQTGACGSVLKCSASGQTPATLAEFTLAPLDFYDVSLVDGFNLPITVTPVNGQGGNCSSAGCDGDLRDNCPSELAVKVDGKTVACRSARKQRVCTYHINKLICSGSPGRRPSSTGKWLAVLLLGLASMWSSSWL
;
A
#
# COMPACT_ATOMS: atom_id res chain seq x y z
N MET A 1 59.24 16.19 -31.40
CA MET A 1 58.11 15.27 -31.25
C MET A 1 57.65 14.92 -32.66
N THR A 2 57.79 13.66 -33.07
CA THR A 2 57.46 13.22 -34.42
C THR A 2 55.95 12.95 -34.54
N ALA A 3 55.39 12.96 -35.75
CA ALA A 3 53.97 12.69 -35.98
C ALA A 3 53.54 11.28 -35.49
N GLU A 4 54.49 10.34 -35.43
CA GLU A 4 54.28 8.99 -34.92
C GLU A 4 54.07 8.95 -33.40
N GLU A 5 54.81 9.77 -32.63
CA GLU A 5 54.65 9.89 -31.18
C GLU A 5 53.30 10.52 -30.82
N MET A 6 52.82 11.50 -31.60
CA MET A 6 51.52 12.13 -31.38
C MET A 6 50.35 11.17 -31.62
N ASN A 7 50.45 10.29 -32.61
CA ASN A 7 49.43 9.28 -32.91
C ASN A 7 49.31 8.22 -31.80
N ASP A 8 50.43 7.83 -31.19
CA ASP A 8 50.45 6.89 -30.06
C ASP A 8 49.80 7.49 -28.80
N TYR A 9 50.06 8.77 -28.51
CA TYR A 9 49.39 9.48 -27.41
C TYR A 9 47.88 9.58 -27.61
N HIS A 10 47.43 9.91 -28.83
CA HIS A 10 46.00 9.96 -29.15
C HIS A 10 45.33 8.59 -29.05
N GLY A 11 46.00 7.53 -29.53
CA GLY A 11 45.52 6.16 -29.41
C GLY A 11 45.37 5.70 -27.96
N LYS A 12 46.36 6.00 -27.11
CA LYS A 12 46.32 5.70 -25.67
C LYS A 12 45.25 6.51 -24.94
N LEU A 13 45.04 7.77 -25.32
CA LEU A 13 44.01 8.63 -24.73
C LEU A 13 42.60 8.17 -25.12
N LEU A 14 42.39 7.81 -26.38
CA LEU A 14 41.12 7.25 -26.88
C LEU A 14 40.81 5.89 -26.25
N PHE A 15 41.81 5.02 -26.11
CA PHE A 15 41.64 3.72 -25.46
C PHE A 15 41.27 3.88 -23.98
N ARG A 16 41.92 4.80 -23.25
CA ARG A 16 41.56 5.13 -21.87
C ARG A 16 40.15 5.72 -21.76
N ALA A 17 39.76 6.60 -22.69
CA ALA A 17 38.41 7.18 -22.72
C ALA A 17 37.35 6.09 -22.96
N LEU A 18 37.57 5.19 -23.90
CA LEU A 18 36.68 4.05 -24.19
C LEU A 18 36.56 3.10 -22.99
N LEU A 19 37.67 2.84 -22.29
CA LEU A 19 37.70 1.98 -21.10
C LEU A 19 36.97 2.63 -19.91
N ILE A 20 37.06 3.95 -19.76
CA ILE A 20 36.27 4.71 -18.76
C ILE A 20 34.77 4.66 -19.10
N VAL A 21 34.39 4.81 -20.37
CA VAL A 21 32.99 4.70 -20.81
C VAL A 21 32.43 3.29 -20.60
N PHE A 22 33.24 2.24 -20.78
CA PHE A 22 32.84 0.85 -20.51
C PHE A 22 32.74 0.53 -19.01
N LEU A 23 33.57 1.15 -18.16
CA LEU A 23 33.52 1.00 -16.70
C LEU A 23 32.38 1.80 -16.07
N LEU A 24 31.96 2.90 -16.70
CA LEU A 24 30.70 3.59 -16.43
C LEU A 24 29.55 2.79 -17.05
N GLY A 25 29.33 1.56 -16.57
CA GLY A 25 28.20 0.74 -16.98
C GLY A 25 26.91 1.54 -16.92
N ALA A 26 26.05 1.39 -17.93
CA ALA A 26 24.74 2.00 -17.95
C ALA A 26 23.94 1.48 -16.73
N GLU A 27 23.81 2.30 -15.69
CA GLU A 27 22.81 2.04 -14.66
C GLU A 27 21.46 2.00 -15.38
N ALA A 28 20.70 0.91 -15.22
CA ALA A 28 19.35 0.84 -15.71
C ALA A 28 18.58 2.01 -15.07
N ALA A 29 18.20 3.00 -15.88
CA ALA A 29 17.47 4.15 -15.41
C ALA A 29 16.17 3.66 -14.76
N GLU A 30 16.10 3.73 -13.43
CA GLU A 30 14.90 3.38 -12.70
C GLU A 30 13.85 4.46 -13.00
N GLY A 31 12.89 4.13 -13.87
CA GLY A 31 11.86 5.07 -14.29
C GLY A 31 10.72 5.19 -13.29
N ALA A 32 10.04 6.34 -13.27
CA ALA A 32 8.73 6.43 -12.63
C ALA A 32 7.74 5.45 -13.28
N ARG A 33 6.77 4.92 -12.52
CA ARG A 33 5.76 3.98 -13.04
C ARG A 33 4.43 4.67 -13.23
N VAL A 34 3.78 4.38 -14.36
CA VAL A 34 2.46 4.93 -14.67
C VAL A 34 1.39 3.97 -14.18
N PHE A 35 0.49 4.47 -13.34
CA PHE A 35 -0.67 3.75 -12.85
C PHE A 35 -1.91 4.28 -13.56
N THR A 36 -2.64 3.39 -14.23
CA THR A 36 -3.99 3.67 -14.73
C THR A 36 -4.99 2.99 -13.82
N ILE A 37 -5.77 3.76 -13.08
CA ILE A 37 -6.80 3.26 -12.16
C ILE A 37 -8.14 3.36 -12.89
N ILE A 38 -8.83 2.24 -13.04
CA ILE A 38 -10.07 2.14 -13.82
C ILE A 38 -11.19 1.59 -12.93
N ASN A 39 -12.36 2.22 -12.98
CA ASN A 39 -13.54 1.70 -12.31
C ASN A 39 -14.44 0.92 -13.29
N TYR A 40 -14.31 -0.41 -13.31
CA TYR A 40 -15.25 -1.28 -14.02
C TYR A 40 -16.50 -1.65 -13.21
N CYS A 41 -16.64 -1.16 -11.98
CA CYS A 41 -17.84 -1.40 -11.17
C CYS A 41 -19.02 -0.59 -11.71
N LYS A 42 -20.24 -1.07 -11.43
CA LYS A 42 -21.50 -0.40 -11.82
C LYS A 42 -21.85 0.82 -10.94
N THR A 43 -21.05 1.10 -9.93
CA THR A 43 -21.26 2.19 -8.97
C THR A 43 -19.98 3.02 -8.85
N THR A 44 -20.12 4.28 -8.46
CA THR A 44 -18.97 5.11 -8.07
C THR A 44 -18.20 4.42 -6.94
N ILE A 45 -16.89 4.40 -7.08
CA ILE A 45 -15.96 4.00 -6.02
C ILE A 45 -15.12 5.20 -5.63
N TRP A 46 -14.50 5.15 -4.46
CA TRP A 46 -13.53 6.15 -4.03
C TRP A 46 -12.21 5.45 -3.78
N PRO A 47 -11.28 5.38 -4.75
CA PRO A 47 -9.97 4.82 -4.50
C PRO A 47 -9.31 5.51 -3.31
N GLY A 48 -8.67 4.73 -2.45
CA GLY A 48 -7.77 5.17 -1.40
C GLY A 48 -6.36 4.73 -1.76
N ILE A 49 -5.39 5.63 -1.60
CA ILE A 49 -3.99 5.35 -1.90
C ILE A 49 -3.11 5.87 -0.75
N THR A 50 -2.16 5.06 -0.29
CA THR A 50 -1.12 5.52 0.63
C THR A 50 0.23 4.89 0.29
N PRO A 51 1.34 5.65 0.23
CA PRO A 51 1.40 7.13 0.29
C PRO A 51 0.74 7.81 -0.91
N GLY A 52 -0.02 8.88 -0.65
CA GLY A 52 -0.92 9.50 -1.64
C GLY A 52 -0.38 10.72 -2.40
N ASN A 53 0.83 11.20 -2.10
CA ASN A 53 1.37 12.46 -2.63
C ASN A 53 1.34 12.55 -4.16
N SER A 54 1.66 11.44 -4.85
CA SER A 54 1.65 11.36 -6.32
C SER A 54 0.31 10.86 -6.90
N PHE A 55 -0.72 10.72 -6.06
CA PHE A 55 -2.02 10.14 -6.38
C PHE A 55 -3.17 11.04 -5.94
N ASN A 56 -3.10 12.33 -6.29
CA ASN A 56 -4.08 13.34 -5.90
C ASN A 56 -4.33 13.36 -4.37
N GLY A 57 -3.26 13.31 -3.57
CA GLY A 57 -3.36 13.31 -2.10
C GLY A 57 -3.94 12.02 -1.49
N GLY A 58 -4.09 10.94 -2.24
CA GLY A 58 -4.46 9.63 -1.69
C GLY A 58 -5.94 9.29 -1.69
N GLY A 59 -6.78 10.06 -2.38
CA GLY A 59 -8.17 9.64 -2.61
C GLY A 59 -9.01 10.59 -3.46
N PHE A 60 -9.99 10.03 -4.17
CA PHE A 60 -10.83 10.76 -5.11
C PHE A 60 -12.06 9.91 -5.46
N PRO A 61 -13.18 10.50 -5.91
CA PRO A 61 -14.27 9.75 -6.54
C PRO A 61 -13.86 9.27 -7.94
N LEU A 62 -14.32 8.08 -8.34
CA LEU A 62 -14.16 7.54 -9.68
C LEU A 62 -15.48 6.87 -10.11
N LYS A 63 -16.18 7.47 -11.08
CA LYS A 63 -17.51 7.00 -11.53
C LYS A 63 -17.39 5.72 -12.37
N PRO A 64 -18.50 4.99 -12.60
CA PRO A 64 -18.50 3.83 -13.48
C PRO A 64 -17.92 4.14 -14.86
N GLY A 65 -16.97 3.33 -15.32
CA GLY A 65 -16.31 3.47 -16.62
C GLY A 65 -15.24 4.56 -16.68
N GLU A 66 -15.06 5.38 -15.63
CA GLU A 66 -13.99 6.37 -15.58
C GLU A 66 -12.63 5.73 -15.28
N SER A 67 -11.59 6.37 -15.79
CA SER A 67 -10.20 6.07 -15.47
C SER A 67 -9.42 7.33 -15.12
N VAL A 68 -8.34 7.15 -14.38
CA VAL A 68 -7.41 8.24 -14.03
C VAL A 68 -5.98 7.71 -14.08
N VAL A 69 -5.06 8.56 -14.50
CA VAL A 69 -3.64 8.23 -14.63
C VAL A 69 -2.82 8.98 -13.60
N PHE A 70 -1.92 8.27 -12.94
CA PHE A 70 -0.94 8.83 -12.01
C PHE A 70 0.45 8.31 -12.31
N THR A 71 1.46 9.04 -11.85
CA THR A 71 2.86 8.65 -11.98
C THR A 71 3.44 8.45 -10.59
N ALA A 72 3.73 7.20 -10.23
CA ALA A 72 4.39 6.87 -8.98
C ALA A 72 5.89 7.16 -9.09
N PRO A 73 6.51 7.76 -8.06
CA PRO A 73 7.95 7.97 -8.06
C PRO A 73 8.69 6.64 -7.99
N VAL A 74 9.96 6.68 -8.39
CA VAL A 74 10.92 5.59 -8.19
C VAL A 74 10.97 5.21 -6.71
N GLY A 75 11.04 3.92 -6.41
CA GLY A 75 11.07 3.44 -5.03
C GLY A 75 9.73 3.50 -4.29
N TRP A 76 8.62 3.87 -4.95
CA TRP A 76 7.32 3.94 -4.28
C TRP A 76 6.89 2.56 -3.78
N SER A 77 6.57 2.48 -2.50
CA SER A 77 5.95 1.30 -1.88
C SER A 77 4.68 1.74 -1.20
N GLY A 78 3.57 1.08 -1.54
CA GLY A 78 2.26 1.57 -1.13
C GLY A 78 1.12 0.63 -1.49
N ARG A 79 -0.09 1.13 -1.20
CA ARG A 79 -1.33 0.37 -1.30
C ARG A 79 -2.40 1.18 -2.01
N ILE A 80 -3.18 0.49 -2.83
CA ILE A 80 -4.37 1.03 -3.50
C ILE A 80 -5.55 0.11 -3.15
N TRP A 81 -6.68 0.70 -2.77
CA TRP A 81 -7.93 -0.05 -2.53
C TRP A 81 -9.14 0.78 -2.94
N GLY A 82 -10.28 0.13 -3.13
CA GLY A 82 -11.55 0.82 -3.40
C GLY A 82 -12.39 1.00 -2.13
N ARG A 83 -13.02 2.17 -1.98
CA ARG A 83 -14.06 2.44 -0.96
C ARG A 83 -15.43 2.50 -1.61
N THR A 84 -16.46 2.06 -0.90
CA THR A 84 -17.85 2.02 -1.40
C THR A 84 -18.82 2.73 -0.46
N GLY A 85 -19.93 3.20 -1.02
CA GLY A 85 -21.00 3.85 -0.24
C GLY A 85 -20.48 5.03 0.55
N CYS A 86 -19.68 5.88 -0.09
CA CYS A 86 -19.11 7.05 0.55
C CYS A 86 -19.99 8.27 0.35
N ASP A 87 -20.01 9.13 1.36
CA ASP A 87 -20.60 10.45 1.33
C ASP A 87 -19.61 11.44 1.92
N PHE A 88 -19.13 12.37 1.11
CA PHE A 88 -18.13 13.38 1.47
C PHE A 88 -18.67 14.77 1.14
N ASP A 89 -18.48 15.70 2.06
CA ASP A 89 -18.77 17.11 1.85
C ASP A 89 -17.74 17.79 0.91
N ARG A 90 -17.90 19.10 0.70
CA ARG A 90 -17.02 19.89 -0.17
C ARG A 90 -15.59 20.03 0.37
N ASP A 91 -15.42 19.89 1.68
CA ASP A 91 -14.13 19.94 2.37
C ASP A 91 -13.46 18.56 2.41
N GLY A 92 -14.13 17.53 1.89
CA GLY A 92 -13.64 16.16 1.85
C GLY A 92 -13.81 15.40 3.15
N ASN A 93 -14.67 15.87 4.07
CA ASN A 93 -15.01 15.16 5.30
C ASN A 93 -16.26 14.30 5.08
N GLY A 94 -16.29 13.11 5.68
CA GLY A 94 -17.36 12.17 5.41
C GLY A 94 -17.09 10.77 5.91
N SER A 95 -17.82 9.79 5.37
CA SER A 95 -17.65 8.38 5.73
C SER A 95 -17.87 7.47 4.54
N CYS A 96 -17.45 6.21 4.67
CA CYS A 96 -17.67 5.15 3.69
C CYS A 96 -18.18 3.89 4.38
N GLN A 97 -19.06 3.15 3.70
CA GLN A 97 -19.54 1.85 4.18
C GLN A 97 -18.43 0.80 4.24
N THR A 98 -17.48 0.82 3.29
CA THR A 98 -16.34 -0.11 3.28
C THR A 98 -15.03 0.62 2.94
N GLY A 99 -13.91 0.11 3.46
CA GLY A 99 -12.57 0.60 3.13
C GLY A 99 -12.22 2.00 3.64
N ALA A 100 -13.03 2.61 4.52
CA ALA A 100 -12.80 3.98 5.01
C ALA A 100 -11.39 4.16 5.59
N CYS A 101 -10.73 5.29 5.34
CA CYS A 101 -9.39 5.60 5.89
C CYS A 101 -9.46 6.69 6.97
N GLY A 102 -10.50 6.62 7.80
CA GLY A 102 -10.94 7.72 8.66
C GLY A 102 -12.14 8.45 8.07
N SER A 103 -12.38 9.67 8.54
CA SER A 103 -13.51 10.51 8.12
C SER A 103 -13.16 11.49 7.01
N VAL A 104 -12.19 11.14 6.16
CA VAL A 104 -11.60 12.02 5.15
C VAL A 104 -11.50 11.35 3.78
N LEU A 105 -11.60 12.15 2.72
CA LEU A 105 -11.49 11.69 1.33
C LEU A 105 -10.05 11.30 0.99
N LYS A 106 -9.07 12.09 1.45
CA LYS A 106 -7.64 11.94 1.15
C LYS A 106 -6.98 11.06 2.20
N CYS A 107 -6.62 9.83 1.83
CA CYS A 107 -6.10 8.86 2.79
C CYS A 107 -4.62 9.09 3.12
N SER A 108 -4.31 9.17 4.42
CA SER A 108 -2.93 9.15 4.94
C SER A 108 -2.50 7.77 5.43
N ALA A 109 -3.45 6.87 5.67
CA ALA A 109 -3.23 5.51 6.13
C ALA A 109 -4.09 4.51 5.35
N SER A 110 -3.79 3.21 5.54
CA SER A 110 -4.51 2.11 4.90
C SER A 110 -6.00 2.11 5.29
N GLY A 111 -6.85 1.60 4.40
CA GLY A 111 -8.29 1.47 4.64
C GLY A 111 -8.63 0.53 5.80
N GLN A 112 -9.76 0.80 6.46
CA GLN A 112 -10.36 -0.06 7.46
C GLN A 112 -10.84 -1.37 6.82
N THR A 113 -10.59 -2.47 7.51
CA THR A 113 -11.00 -3.80 7.07
C THR A 113 -12.52 -4.01 7.25
N PRO A 114 -13.22 -4.72 6.36
CA PRO A 114 -12.64 -5.45 5.24
C PRO A 114 -12.36 -4.61 4.00
N ALA A 115 -11.19 -4.83 3.39
CA ALA A 115 -10.81 -4.17 2.15
C ALA A 115 -9.86 -5.07 1.35
N THR A 116 -10.15 -5.24 0.06
CA THR A 116 -9.21 -5.83 -0.90
C THR A 116 -8.10 -4.81 -1.15
N LEU A 117 -6.83 -5.21 -1.03
CA LEU A 117 -5.68 -4.32 -1.21
C LEU A 117 -4.88 -4.73 -2.45
N ALA A 118 -4.54 -3.78 -3.32
CA ALA A 118 -3.44 -3.94 -4.26
C ALA A 118 -2.19 -3.34 -3.63
N GLU A 119 -1.18 -4.15 -3.39
CA GLU A 119 0.07 -3.78 -2.73
C GLU A 119 1.20 -3.73 -3.75
N PHE A 120 2.09 -2.74 -3.63
CA PHE A 120 3.17 -2.50 -4.58
C PHE A 120 4.48 -2.17 -3.86
N THR A 121 5.59 -2.63 -4.42
CA THR A 121 6.95 -2.20 -4.08
C THR A 121 7.70 -2.01 -5.39
N LEU A 122 7.90 -0.74 -5.78
CA LEU A 122 8.63 -0.39 -6.98
C LEU A 122 10.12 -0.29 -6.68
N ALA A 123 10.93 -1.00 -7.46
CA ALA A 123 12.37 -1.09 -7.28
C ALA A 123 13.02 -1.41 -8.64
N PRO A 124 14.31 -1.73 -8.73
CA PRO A 124 14.87 -2.30 -9.96
C PRO A 124 14.12 -3.55 -10.44
N LEU A 125 13.54 -4.31 -9.50
CA LEU A 125 12.55 -5.36 -9.75
C LEU A 125 11.26 -5.04 -8.99
N ASP A 126 10.17 -4.79 -9.72
CA ASP A 126 8.88 -4.43 -9.12
C ASP A 126 8.18 -5.67 -8.56
N PHE A 127 7.57 -5.52 -7.37
CA PHE A 127 6.70 -6.52 -6.76
C PHE A 127 5.31 -5.94 -6.57
N TYR A 128 4.29 -6.74 -6.87
CA TYR A 128 2.90 -6.37 -6.66
C TYR A 128 2.06 -7.61 -6.38
N ASP A 129 0.99 -7.42 -5.60
CA ASP A 129 0.01 -8.46 -5.32
C ASP A 129 -1.37 -7.87 -5.03
N VAL A 130 -2.39 -8.73 -5.08
CA VAL A 130 -3.73 -8.42 -4.58
C VAL A 130 -3.97 -9.26 -3.34
N SER A 131 -4.11 -8.60 -2.21
CA SER A 131 -4.16 -9.18 -0.89
C SER A 131 -5.58 -9.15 -0.32
N LEU A 132 -6.03 -10.33 0.12
CA LEU A 132 -7.27 -10.53 0.89
C LEU A 132 -6.98 -10.77 2.37
N VAL A 133 -5.75 -10.51 2.83
CA VAL A 133 -5.37 -10.64 4.26
C VAL A 133 -6.29 -9.82 5.15
N ASP A 134 -6.65 -8.62 4.67
CA ASP A 134 -7.55 -7.69 5.32
C ASP A 134 -9.01 -7.85 4.92
N GLY A 135 -9.35 -8.92 4.19
CA GLY A 135 -10.69 -9.26 3.72
C GLY A 135 -10.98 -8.76 2.31
N PHE A 136 -12.26 -8.73 1.95
CA PHE A 136 -12.74 -8.42 0.60
C PHE A 136 -13.88 -7.40 0.66
N ASN A 137 -13.90 -6.42 -0.21
CA ASN A 137 -15.05 -5.53 -0.41
C ASN A 137 -15.36 -5.28 -1.90
N LEU A 138 -14.32 -5.23 -2.73
CA LEU A 138 -14.39 -5.09 -4.18
C LEU A 138 -13.41 -6.04 -4.87
N PRO A 139 -13.75 -6.56 -6.06
CA PRO A 139 -12.77 -7.24 -6.91
C PRO A 139 -11.73 -6.25 -7.40
N ILE A 140 -10.46 -6.64 -7.38
CA ILE A 140 -9.34 -5.85 -7.89
C ILE A 140 -8.44 -6.77 -8.69
N THR A 141 -7.99 -6.28 -9.84
CA THR A 141 -6.94 -6.89 -10.65
C THR A 141 -5.84 -5.87 -10.90
N VAL A 142 -4.60 -6.35 -10.94
CA VAL A 142 -3.40 -5.59 -11.29
C VAL A 142 -2.80 -6.24 -12.52
N THR A 143 -2.77 -5.51 -13.63
CA THR A 143 -2.23 -5.99 -14.90
C THR A 143 -1.03 -5.13 -15.29
N PRO A 144 0.20 -5.65 -15.24
CA PRO A 144 1.37 -4.94 -15.75
C PRO A 144 1.27 -4.74 -17.26
N VAL A 145 1.69 -3.57 -17.72
CA VAL A 145 1.75 -3.23 -19.15
C VAL A 145 3.21 -2.99 -19.50
N ASN A 146 3.72 -3.67 -20.54
CA ASN A 146 5.10 -3.56 -21.02
C ASN A 146 6.20 -3.92 -19.99
N GLY A 147 5.90 -4.79 -19.02
CA GLY A 147 6.91 -5.29 -18.09
C GLY A 147 7.98 -6.16 -18.77
N GLN A 148 9.23 -6.03 -18.37
CA GLN A 148 10.38 -6.77 -18.91
C GLN A 148 11.23 -7.36 -17.77
N GLY A 149 12.03 -8.39 -18.07
CA GLY A 149 13.04 -8.90 -17.13
C GLY A 149 12.52 -9.78 -15.98
N GLY A 150 11.25 -10.20 -16.00
CA GLY A 150 10.65 -11.04 -14.96
C GLY A 150 9.30 -11.65 -15.35
N ASN A 151 8.59 -12.22 -14.37
CA ASN A 151 7.21 -12.71 -14.53
C ASN A 151 6.21 -11.57 -14.28
N CYS A 152 5.72 -10.96 -15.35
CA CYS A 152 4.77 -9.84 -15.31
C CYS A 152 3.30 -10.31 -15.46
N SER A 153 2.92 -11.38 -14.76
CA SER A 153 1.55 -11.91 -14.78
C SER A 153 0.56 -11.00 -14.05
N SER A 154 -0.71 -11.01 -14.46
CA SER A 154 -1.73 -10.28 -13.71
C SER A 154 -1.93 -10.87 -12.31
N ALA A 155 -2.17 -10.02 -11.31
CA ALA A 155 -2.52 -10.41 -9.95
C ALA A 155 -3.97 -10.06 -9.63
N GLY A 156 -4.62 -10.87 -8.80
CA GLY A 156 -6.02 -10.68 -8.38
C GLY A 156 -7.03 -11.48 -9.19
N CYS A 157 -8.31 -11.22 -8.92
CA CYS A 157 -9.46 -11.89 -9.53
C CYS A 157 -10.60 -10.89 -9.66
N ASP A 158 -11.36 -10.99 -10.76
CA ASP A 158 -12.54 -10.18 -11.05
C ASP A 158 -13.83 -10.72 -10.43
N GLY A 159 -13.78 -11.91 -9.82
CA GLY A 159 -14.90 -12.55 -9.13
C GLY A 159 -15.32 -11.81 -7.86
N ASP A 160 -16.63 -11.71 -7.65
CA ASP A 160 -17.20 -11.08 -6.47
C ASP A 160 -17.36 -12.09 -5.31
N LEU A 161 -16.47 -12.01 -4.32
CA LEU A 161 -16.51 -12.92 -3.17
C LEU A 161 -17.68 -12.64 -2.21
N ARG A 162 -18.42 -11.53 -2.36
CA ARG A 162 -19.58 -11.23 -1.51
C ARG A 162 -20.73 -12.20 -1.75
N ASP A 163 -20.85 -12.72 -2.97
CA ASP A 163 -21.92 -13.64 -3.38
C ASP A 163 -21.85 -14.98 -2.63
N ASN A 164 -20.63 -15.42 -2.30
CA ASN A 164 -20.35 -16.68 -1.61
C ASN A 164 -19.70 -16.48 -0.23
N CYS A 165 -19.77 -15.26 0.32
CA CYS A 165 -19.16 -14.97 1.62
C CYS A 165 -19.90 -15.73 2.73
N PRO A 166 -19.21 -16.56 3.53
CA PRO A 166 -19.81 -17.24 4.67
C PRO A 166 -20.48 -16.25 5.63
N SER A 167 -21.62 -16.63 6.18
CA SER A 167 -22.47 -15.75 7.01
C SER A 167 -21.73 -15.15 8.21
N GLU A 168 -20.77 -15.89 8.77
CA GLU A 168 -19.93 -15.54 9.90
C GLU A 168 -18.81 -14.53 9.54
N LEU A 169 -18.51 -14.37 8.25
CA LEU A 169 -17.54 -13.41 7.72
C LEU A 169 -18.23 -12.22 7.04
N ALA A 170 -19.51 -12.35 6.68
CA ALA A 170 -20.27 -11.32 5.98
C ALA A 170 -20.43 -10.04 6.83
N VAL A 171 -20.10 -8.90 6.22
CA VAL A 171 -20.50 -7.57 6.69
C VAL A 171 -21.72 -7.16 5.90
N LYS A 172 -22.84 -6.90 6.58
CA LYS A 172 -24.11 -6.58 5.95
C LYS A 172 -24.55 -5.16 6.24
N VAL A 173 -25.11 -4.50 5.23
CA VAL A 173 -25.83 -3.23 5.32
C VAL A 173 -27.17 -3.45 4.62
N ASP A 174 -28.28 -3.14 5.31
CA ASP A 174 -29.65 -3.33 4.81
C ASP A 174 -29.90 -4.75 4.26
N GLY A 175 -29.38 -5.76 4.96
CA GLY A 175 -29.50 -7.17 4.59
C GLY A 175 -28.58 -7.65 3.46
N LYS A 176 -27.91 -6.74 2.75
CA LYS A 176 -26.97 -7.06 1.66
C LYS A 176 -25.53 -7.20 2.17
N THR A 177 -24.83 -8.24 1.75
CA THR A 177 -23.39 -8.39 2.01
C THR A 177 -22.60 -7.33 1.23
N VAL A 178 -21.97 -6.39 1.94
CA VAL A 178 -21.17 -5.31 1.34
C VAL A 178 -19.67 -5.59 1.37
N ALA A 179 -19.23 -6.47 2.27
CA ALA A 179 -17.84 -6.91 2.39
C ALA A 179 -17.76 -8.28 3.10
N CYS A 180 -16.63 -8.97 2.95
CA CYS A 180 -16.33 -10.24 3.57
C CYS A 180 -15.06 -10.12 4.42
N ARG A 181 -15.14 -10.45 5.71
CA ARG A 181 -13.97 -10.46 6.60
C ARG A 181 -13.01 -11.58 6.23
N SER A 182 -11.74 -11.38 6.55
CA SER A 182 -10.74 -12.44 6.52
C SER A 182 -10.84 -13.31 7.79
N ALA A 183 -10.69 -14.63 7.63
CA ALA A 183 -10.71 -15.59 8.72
C ALA A 183 -9.58 -15.37 9.75
N ARG A 184 -8.50 -14.65 9.42
CA ARG A 184 -7.44 -14.31 10.40
C ARG A 184 -7.97 -13.49 11.59
N LYS A 185 -9.07 -12.76 11.40
CA LYS A 185 -9.73 -11.99 12.47
C LYS A 185 -10.81 -12.77 13.21
N GLN A 186 -11.08 -14.02 12.83
CA GLN A 186 -11.92 -14.92 13.61
C GLN A 186 -11.08 -15.62 14.69
N ARG A 187 -11.77 -16.12 15.73
CA ARG A 187 -11.19 -17.12 16.62
C ARG A 187 -11.00 -18.40 15.81
N VAL A 188 -9.77 -18.78 15.57
CA VAL A 188 -9.45 -20.10 15.03
C VAL A 188 -9.39 -21.06 16.21
N CYS A 189 -10.21 -22.09 16.17
CA CYS A 189 -10.17 -23.16 17.16
C CYS A 189 -9.49 -24.39 16.57
N THR A 190 -8.45 -24.89 17.23
CA THR A 190 -7.81 -26.17 16.91
C THR A 190 -8.06 -27.15 18.03
N TYR A 191 -8.27 -28.43 17.70
CA TYR A 191 -8.41 -29.49 18.70
C TYR A 191 -7.05 -30.13 18.92
N HIS A 192 -6.49 -29.95 20.11
CA HIS A 192 -5.19 -30.50 20.50
C HIS A 192 -5.36 -31.23 21.83
N ILE A 193 -4.80 -32.44 21.98
CA ILE A 193 -4.85 -33.22 23.24
C ILE A 193 -6.24 -33.29 23.90
N ASN A 194 -7.28 -33.68 23.14
CA ASN A 194 -8.67 -33.74 23.61
C ASN A 194 -9.24 -32.42 24.17
N LYS A 195 -8.66 -31.28 23.78
CA LYS A 195 -9.12 -29.95 24.18
C LYS A 195 -9.25 -29.03 22.97
N LEU A 196 -10.37 -28.32 22.90
CA LEU A 196 -10.56 -27.25 21.92
C LEU A 196 -9.81 -26.00 22.41
N ILE A 197 -8.86 -25.51 21.62
CA ILE A 197 -8.07 -24.32 21.88
C ILE A 197 -8.44 -23.26 20.84
N CYS A 198 -9.08 -22.18 21.27
CA CYS A 198 -9.48 -21.08 20.39
C CYS A 198 -8.56 -19.87 20.58
N SER A 199 -7.89 -19.43 19.52
CA SER A 199 -7.05 -18.23 19.51
C SER A 199 -7.58 -17.23 18.48
N GLY A 200 -7.76 -15.97 18.88
CA GLY A 200 -7.98 -14.86 17.94
C GLY A 200 -6.68 -14.12 17.71
N SER A 201 -6.47 -13.58 16.50
CA SER A 201 -5.34 -12.67 16.25
C SER A 201 -5.60 -11.36 17.01
N PRO A 202 -4.80 -10.98 18.04
CA PRO A 202 -4.96 -9.67 18.65
C PRO A 202 -4.59 -8.63 17.58
N GLY A 203 -5.55 -7.84 17.12
CA GLY A 203 -5.27 -6.65 16.33
C GLY A 203 -4.20 -5.84 17.06
N ARG A 204 -3.17 -5.35 16.34
CA ARG A 204 -2.12 -4.52 16.93
C ARG A 204 -2.79 -3.40 17.72
N ARG A 205 -2.62 -3.41 19.04
CA ARG A 205 -3.02 -2.29 19.91
C ARG A 205 -2.30 -1.04 19.42
N PRO A 206 -2.89 0.16 19.55
CA PRO A 206 -2.14 1.40 19.35
C PRO A 206 -0.93 1.36 20.28
N SER A 207 0.24 1.73 19.73
CA SER A 207 1.47 1.90 20.50
C SER A 207 1.18 2.67 21.78
N SER A 208 1.40 2.03 22.94
CA SER A 208 1.36 2.70 24.23
C SER A 208 2.64 3.52 24.44
N THR A 209 2.93 4.45 23.54
CA THR A 209 4.02 5.43 23.71
C THR A 209 3.72 6.44 24.82
N GLY A 210 2.49 6.48 25.35
CA GLY A 210 2.08 7.36 26.46
C GLY A 210 2.39 6.84 27.88
N LYS A 211 2.89 5.61 28.07
CA LYS A 211 3.16 5.08 29.42
C LYS A 211 4.58 5.35 29.94
N TRP A 212 5.54 5.65 29.07
CA TRP A 212 6.91 5.95 29.47
C TRP A 212 7.10 7.42 29.90
N LEU A 213 6.26 8.34 29.42
CA LEU A 213 6.29 9.76 29.83
C LEU A 213 5.79 9.97 31.27
N ALA A 214 4.89 9.13 31.78
CA ALA A 214 4.40 9.22 33.16
C ALA A 214 5.43 8.77 34.21
N VAL A 215 6.38 7.90 33.84
CA VAL A 215 7.43 7.42 34.75
C VAL A 215 8.54 8.47 34.91
N LEU A 216 8.81 9.26 33.85
CA LEU A 216 9.81 10.34 33.89
C LEU A 216 9.36 11.57 34.69
N LEU A 217 8.06 11.85 34.76
CA LEU A 217 7.53 12.99 35.52
C LEU A 217 7.39 12.73 37.03
N LEU A 218 7.33 11.47 37.46
CA LEU A 218 7.33 11.11 38.89
C LEU A 218 8.74 11.05 39.50
N GLY A 219 9.80 10.99 38.67
CA GLY A 219 11.19 10.96 39.11
C GLY A 219 11.80 12.34 39.42
N LEU A 220 11.19 13.44 38.97
CA LEU A 220 11.70 14.80 39.20
C LEU A 220 11.06 15.51 40.41
N ALA A 221 10.01 14.94 41.01
CA ALA A 221 9.36 15.52 42.19
C ALA A 221 10.03 15.14 43.53
N SER A 222 10.98 14.20 43.54
CA SER A 222 11.66 13.76 44.77
C SER A 222 13.01 14.44 45.05
N MET A 223 13.46 15.36 44.19
CA MET A 223 14.74 16.09 44.37
C MET A 223 14.58 17.52 44.90
N TRP A 224 13.40 17.90 45.41
CA TRP A 224 13.11 19.24 45.95
C TRP A 224 12.53 19.19 47.38
N SER A 225 13.14 18.44 48.31
CA SER A 225 12.88 18.66 49.75
C SER A 225 14.09 18.61 50.68
N SER A 226 15.31 18.51 50.17
CA SER A 226 16.53 18.47 51.02
C SER A 226 17.31 19.79 50.98
N SER A 227 16.65 20.91 51.28
CA SER A 227 17.31 22.20 51.53
C SER A 227 16.53 23.04 52.54
N TRP A 228 16.27 22.48 53.72
CA TRP A 228 15.99 23.22 54.96
C TRP A 228 16.36 22.33 56.16
N LEU A 229 17.66 22.33 56.49
CA LEU A 229 18.28 22.27 57.82
C LEU A 229 19.80 22.13 57.64
#